data_AF-A0A3D8I4H6-F1
#
_entry.id   AF-A0A3D8I4H6-F1
#
_cell.length_a   1.000
_cell.length_b   1.000
_cell.length_c   1.000
_cell.angle_alpha   90.00
_cell.angle_beta   90.00
_cell.angle_gamma   90.00
#
_symmetry.space_group_name_H-M   'P 1'
#
loop_
_entity.id
_entity.type
_entity.pdbx_description
1 polymer ?
#
loop_
_entity_poly.entity_id
_entity_poly.type
_entity_poly.pdbx_seq_one_letter_code
_entity_poly.pdbx_strand_id
1 'polypeptide(L)'
;MRVANLCHSEALAEESQIKINRDISPTAQYDKTQAKLILKAQITTLKKEIAKLKPITPLNSSALKPSGESIPSQHTQSPIPTKSIENANFQNTFTPPFEIPKSWVWVRLGDIGEVFTGTTPPTNKIENFGTFIPFLGPGDIDEVGNVNYTNKGLSEIGLRKARKIQANSILVTCIGGLIGKSCIIDRECTCNQQINIVMPCSCANFKILYFIIISQYFQTLMRESSTGTATPIINKTLFENLPVPLPPLAEQAYIIQTLDKLFALAKGLRVE
;
A
#
# COMPACT_ATOMS: atom_id res chain seq x y z
N MET A 1 3.31 32.15 -25.72
CA MET A 1 4.11 31.06 -26.34
C MET A 1 4.60 30.04 -25.28
N ARG A 2 3.74 29.61 -24.33
CA ARG A 2 4.13 28.67 -23.26
C ARG A 2 2.96 27.79 -22.77
N VAL A 3 2.00 27.50 -23.63
CA VAL A 3 0.88 26.57 -23.35
C VAL A 3 0.69 25.52 -24.46
N ALA A 4 1.33 25.68 -25.63
CA ALA A 4 1.21 24.74 -26.74
C ALA A 4 2.22 23.56 -26.70
N ASN A 5 3.28 23.63 -25.88
CA ASN A 5 4.32 22.59 -25.84
C ASN A 5 4.07 21.47 -24.81
N LEU A 6 3.02 21.59 -23.97
CA LEU A 6 2.65 20.53 -23.01
C LEU A 6 1.71 19.48 -23.62
N CYS A 7 0.86 19.86 -24.59
CA CYS A 7 -0.03 18.91 -25.25
C CYS A 7 0.68 17.98 -26.26
N HIS A 8 1.86 18.35 -26.76
CA HIS A 8 2.59 17.49 -27.72
C HIS A 8 3.46 16.43 -27.02
N SER A 9 3.94 16.70 -25.80
CA SER A 9 4.68 15.70 -25.01
C SER A 9 3.76 14.64 -24.39
N GLU A 10 2.51 14.98 -24.07
CA GLU A 10 1.52 14.01 -23.57
C GLU A 10 1.01 13.07 -24.68
N ALA A 11 0.84 13.56 -25.91
CA ALA A 11 0.42 12.74 -27.04
C ALA A 11 1.47 11.68 -27.44
N LEU A 12 2.77 12.01 -27.37
CA LEU A 12 3.86 11.07 -27.65
C LEU A 12 4.04 10.02 -26.54
N ALA A 13 3.67 10.35 -25.30
CA ALA A 13 3.61 9.40 -24.19
C ALA A 13 2.43 8.43 -24.34
N GLU A 14 1.25 8.91 -24.78
CA GLU A 14 0.10 8.06 -25.07
C GLU A 14 0.34 7.10 -26.25
N GLU A 15 0.95 7.54 -27.35
CA GLU A 15 1.25 6.65 -28.49
C GLU A 15 2.30 5.58 -28.15
N SER A 16 3.23 5.90 -27.25
CA SER A 16 4.23 4.94 -26.74
C SER A 16 3.59 3.90 -25.79
N GLN A 17 2.59 4.30 -24.98
CA GLN A 17 1.81 3.39 -24.16
C GLN A 17 0.88 2.48 -25.00
N ILE A 18 0.37 2.97 -26.14
CA ILE A 18 -0.52 2.21 -27.03
C ILE A 18 0.26 1.10 -27.78
N LYS A 19 1.53 1.29 -28.11
CA LYS A 19 2.38 0.24 -28.72
C LYS A 19 2.73 -0.90 -27.75
N ILE A 20 2.81 -0.64 -26.44
CA ILE A 20 3.11 -1.65 -25.41
C ILE A 20 1.87 -2.54 -25.09
N ASN A 21 0.66 -2.10 -25.46
CA ASN A 21 -0.59 -2.83 -25.21
C ASN A 21 -0.91 -3.95 -26.22
N ARG A 22 -0.02 -4.29 -27.17
CA ARG A 22 -0.28 -5.35 -28.15
C ARG A 22 0.10 -6.77 -27.71
N ASP A 23 0.82 -6.94 -26.60
CA ASP A 23 1.29 -8.26 -26.11
C ASP A 23 0.86 -8.59 -24.67
N ILE A 24 -0.31 -8.13 -24.25
CA ILE A 24 -0.83 -8.40 -22.89
C ILE A 24 -1.89 -9.50 -22.97
N SER A 25 -1.77 -10.53 -22.13
CA SER A 25 -2.71 -11.65 -22.12
C SER A 25 -4.15 -11.20 -21.83
N PRO A 26 -5.18 -11.90 -22.36
CA PRO A 26 -6.59 -11.51 -22.23
C PRO A 26 -7.06 -11.30 -20.79
N THR A 27 -6.45 -12.01 -19.83
CA THR A 27 -6.77 -11.95 -18.40
C THR A 27 -6.33 -10.64 -17.76
N ALA A 28 -5.16 -10.10 -18.13
CA ALA A 28 -4.65 -8.84 -17.60
C ALA A 28 -5.36 -7.61 -18.19
N GLN A 29 -5.97 -7.75 -19.37
CA GLN A 29 -6.80 -6.71 -19.98
C GLN A 29 -8.20 -6.63 -19.33
N TYR A 30 -8.74 -7.77 -18.89
CA TYR A 30 -9.99 -7.84 -18.13
C TYR A 30 -9.86 -7.16 -16.75
N ASP A 31 -8.74 -7.42 -16.07
CA ASP A 31 -8.48 -6.93 -14.71
C ASP A 31 -8.26 -5.40 -14.65
N LYS A 32 -7.46 -4.85 -15.59
CA LYS A 32 -7.28 -3.40 -15.73
C LYS A 32 -8.58 -2.67 -16.11
N THR A 33 -9.45 -3.31 -16.88
CA THR A 33 -10.72 -2.71 -17.30
C THR A 33 -11.69 -2.61 -16.13
N GLN A 34 -11.76 -3.63 -15.26
CA GLN A 34 -12.57 -3.60 -14.05
C GLN A 34 -12.04 -2.60 -13.03
N ALA A 35 -10.72 -2.58 -12.76
CA ALA A 35 -10.11 -1.60 -11.87
C ALA A 35 -10.35 -0.15 -12.35
N LYS A 36 -10.27 0.11 -13.65
CA LYS A 36 -10.56 1.43 -14.25
C LYS A 36 -12.04 1.79 -14.17
N LEU A 37 -12.95 0.82 -14.24
CA LEU A 37 -14.39 1.03 -14.08
C LEU A 37 -14.72 1.41 -12.63
N ILE A 38 -14.16 0.69 -11.67
CA ILE A 38 -14.35 0.92 -10.23
C ILE A 38 -13.82 2.32 -9.85
N LEU A 39 -12.62 2.67 -10.30
CA LEU A 39 -12.03 3.98 -10.05
C LEU A 39 -12.85 5.12 -10.69
N LYS A 40 -13.34 4.92 -11.93
CA LYS A 40 -14.25 5.89 -12.58
C LYS A 40 -15.55 6.06 -11.80
N ALA A 41 -16.13 4.98 -11.28
CA ALA A 41 -17.35 5.03 -10.48
C ALA A 41 -17.10 5.81 -9.17
N GLN A 42 -16.00 5.54 -8.48
CA GLN A 42 -15.58 6.26 -7.27
C GLN A 42 -15.36 7.76 -7.52
N ILE A 43 -14.66 8.13 -8.59
CA ILE A 43 -14.44 9.54 -8.98
C ILE A 43 -15.76 10.24 -9.31
N THR A 44 -16.68 9.54 -9.98
CA THR A 44 -18.00 10.10 -10.34
C THR A 44 -18.85 10.35 -9.10
N THR A 45 -18.82 9.44 -8.12
CA THR A 45 -19.49 9.61 -6.83
C THR A 45 -18.93 10.81 -6.07
N LEU A 46 -17.60 10.92 -5.96
CA LEU A 46 -16.93 12.05 -5.31
C LEU A 46 -17.26 13.39 -5.97
N LYS A 47 -17.28 13.45 -7.31
CA LYS A 47 -17.68 14.67 -8.03
C LYS A 47 -19.13 15.07 -7.75
N LYS A 48 -20.05 14.11 -7.65
CA LYS A 48 -21.45 14.37 -7.29
C LYS A 48 -21.59 14.87 -5.85
N GLU A 49 -20.77 14.40 -4.92
CA GLU A 49 -20.76 14.89 -3.54
C GLU A 49 -20.18 16.30 -3.43
N ILE A 50 -19.08 16.57 -4.13
CA ILE A 50 -18.48 17.91 -4.19
C ILE A 50 -19.47 18.93 -4.81
N ALA A 51 -20.20 18.54 -5.84
CA ALA A 51 -21.21 19.40 -6.48
C ALA A 51 -22.40 19.74 -5.56
N LYS A 52 -22.63 18.98 -4.49
CA LYS A 52 -23.68 19.26 -3.49
C LYS A 52 -23.23 20.25 -2.42
N LEU A 53 -21.93 20.56 -2.33
CA LEU A 53 -21.41 21.56 -1.41
C LEU A 53 -21.69 22.96 -1.98
N LYS A 54 -22.37 23.82 -1.20
CA LYS A 54 -22.59 25.21 -1.60
C LYS A 54 -21.25 25.96 -1.66
N PRO A 55 -21.01 26.78 -2.69
CA PRO A 55 -19.79 27.58 -2.75
C PRO A 55 -19.74 28.55 -1.55
N ILE A 56 -18.61 28.56 -0.87
CA ILE A 56 -18.32 29.50 0.21
C ILE A 56 -17.92 30.82 -0.45
N THR A 57 -18.70 31.88 -0.25
CA THR A 57 -18.32 33.23 -0.64
C THR A 57 -17.14 33.68 0.23
N PRO A 58 -16.02 34.17 -0.34
CA PRO A 58 -14.91 34.66 0.47
C PRO A 58 -15.35 35.88 1.30
N LEU A 59 -15.07 35.87 2.60
CA LEU A 59 -15.23 37.06 3.44
C LEU A 59 -14.25 38.13 2.98
N ASN A 60 -14.77 39.31 2.64
CA ASN A 60 -13.99 40.52 2.40
C ASN A 60 -13.30 40.97 3.69
N SER A 61 -11.99 41.17 3.62
CA SER A 61 -11.19 41.80 4.66
C SER A 61 -11.20 43.33 4.52
N SER A 62 -11.98 44.05 5.32
CA SER A 62 -11.73 45.47 5.61
C SER A 62 -12.56 45.99 6.79
N ALA A 63 -11.90 46.73 7.70
CA ALA A 63 -12.43 47.56 8.80
C ALA A 63 -12.76 46.78 10.11
N LEU A 64 -12.37 47.14 11.35
CA LEU A 64 -11.90 48.38 11.99
C LEU A 64 -11.18 48.06 13.35
N LYS A 65 -10.50 49.09 13.89
CA LYS A 65 -9.63 49.20 15.09
C LYS A 65 -10.34 49.06 16.47
N PRO A 66 -9.58 49.05 17.60
CA PRO A 66 -10.05 48.64 18.94
C PRO A 66 -10.47 49.80 19.86
N SER A 67 -11.37 49.53 20.81
CA SER A 67 -11.61 50.32 22.03
C SER A 67 -12.40 49.50 23.05
N GLY A 68 -12.20 49.78 24.33
CA GLY A 68 -12.50 48.91 25.47
C GLY A 68 -13.86 49.07 26.16
N GLU A 69 -13.93 48.34 27.28
CA GLU A 69 -14.84 48.38 28.44
C GLU A 69 -16.17 47.59 28.48
N SER A 70 -16.12 46.60 29.38
CA SER A 70 -17.11 46.20 30.40
C SER A 70 -18.32 45.32 30.05
N ILE A 71 -18.47 44.27 30.87
CA ILE A 71 -19.49 43.21 30.89
C ILE A 71 -20.66 43.66 31.78
N PRO A 72 -21.91 43.27 31.47
CA PRO A 72 -22.64 42.40 32.40
C PRO A 72 -23.25 41.17 31.73
N SER A 73 -23.19 40.07 32.49
CA SER A 73 -23.77 38.75 32.33
C SER A 73 -25.30 38.71 32.19
N GLN A 74 -25.84 37.80 31.36
CA GLN A 74 -26.67 36.64 31.79
C GLN A 74 -27.06 35.72 30.60
N HIS A 75 -26.90 34.40 30.83
CA HIS A 75 -27.54 33.18 30.28
C HIS A 75 -27.95 33.15 28.78
N THR A 76 -27.58 32.18 27.93
CA THR A 76 -27.70 30.72 28.08
C THR A 76 -26.96 30.04 26.90
N GLN A 77 -26.32 28.88 27.12
CA GLN A 77 -25.58 28.11 26.12
C GLN A 77 -26.48 27.48 25.04
N SER A 78 -25.98 27.41 23.80
CA SER A 78 -26.25 26.28 22.89
C SER A 78 -25.05 26.05 21.96
N PRO A 79 -24.58 24.80 21.76
CA PRO A 79 -23.35 24.51 21.03
C PRO A 79 -23.48 24.75 19.52
N ILE A 80 -22.42 25.27 18.91
CA ILE A 80 -22.26 25.35 17.46
C ILE A 80 -22.14 23.90 16.92
N PRO A 81 -22.94 23.48 15.92
CA PRO A 81 -22.85 22.13 15.38
C PRO A 81 -21.62 21.99 14.47
N THR A 82 -20.58 21.33 14.98
CA THR A 82 -19.49 20.80 14.15
C THR A 82 -20.07 19.64 13.34
N LYS A 83 -20.43 19.86 12.07
CA LYS A 83 -20.82 18.76 11.18
C LYS A 83 -19.59 17.91 10.90
N SER A 84 -19.49 16.83 11.65
CA SER A 84 -18.79 15.60 11.34
C SER A 84 -18.94 15.28 9.85
N ILE A 85 -17.82 15.07 9.17
CA ILE A 85 -17.81 14.32 7.93
C ILE A 85 -18.23 12.90 8.36
N GLU A 86 -19.51 12.59 8.17
CA GLU A 86 -20.00 11.23 8.37
C GLU A 86 -19.26 10.33 7.38
N ASN A 87 -18.48 9.43 7.95
CA ASN A 87 -17.74 8.39 7.26
C ASN A 87 -18.66 7.72 6.24
N ALA A 88 -18.22 7.67 4.98
CA ALA A 88 -18.71 6.65 4.06
C ALA A 88 -18.64 5.31 4.80
N ASN A 89 -19.76 4.60 4.88
CA ASN A 89 -19.96 3.37 5.65
C ASN A 89 -18.99 2.24 5.24
N PHE A 90 -17.73 2.35 5.61
CA PHE A 90 -16.85 1.22 5.82
C PHE A 90 -17.25 0.67 7.19
N GLN A 91 -17.95 -0.47 7.21
CA GLN A 91 -18.11 -1.23 8.45
C GLN A 91 -16.73 -1.77 8.85
N ASN A 92 -15.92 -0.92 9.47
CA ASN A 92 -14.70 -1.33 10.17
C ASN A 92 -15.14 -2.12 11.40
N THR A 93 -15.23 -3.45 11.25
CA THR A 93 -15.59 -4.37 12.33
C THR A 93 -14.44 -4.63 13.31
N PHE A 94 -13.44 -3.74 13.40
CA PHE A 94 -12.33 -3.89 14.33
C PHE A 94 -12.16 -2.64 15.18
N THR A 95 -11.82 -2.86 16.45
CA THR A 95 -11.50 -1.79 17.39
C THR A 95 -10.12 -1.22 17.03
N PRO A 96 -9.99 0.09 16.74
CA PRO A 96 -8.69 0.70 16.51
C PRO A 96 -7.73 0.43 17.69
N PRO A 97 -6.51 -0.08 17.42
CA PRO A 97 -5.56 -0.44 18.49
C PRO A 97 -4.97 0.80 19.18
N PHE A 98 -4.95 1.95 18.50
CA PHE A 98 -4.50 3.23 19.01
C PHE A 98 -5.08 4.39 18.17
N GLU A 99 -4.96 5.61 18.69
CA GLU A 99 -5.37 6.82 17.99
C GLU A 99 -4.42 7.15 16.83
N ILE A 100 -4.99 7.48 15.68
CA ILE A 100 -4.27 7.93 14.48
C ILE A 100 -4.66 9.38 14.17
N PRO A 101 -3.84 10.13 13.39
CA PRO A 101 -4.23 11.46 12.94
C PRO A 101 -5.59 11.44 12.25
N LYS A 102 -6.39 12.50 12.42
CA LYS A 102 -7.74 12.59 11.83
C LYS A 102 -7.77 12.48 10.31
N SER A 103 -6.65 12.73 9.64
CA SER A 103 -6.49 12.60 8.19
C SER A 103 -6.26 11.14 7.75
N TRP A 104 -5.91 10.24 8.66
CA TRP A 104 -5.63 8.85 8.37
C TRP A 104 -6.89 8.00 8.53
N VAL A 105 -6.88 6.85 7.85
CA VAL A 105 -7.97 5.88 7.94
C VAL A 105 -7.43 4.51 8.29
N TRP A 106 -8.19 3.80 9.12
CA TRP A 106 -7.98 2.39 9.41
C TRP A 106 -8.60 1.56 8.28
N VAL A 107 -7.81 0.70 7.65
CA VAL A 107 -8.22 -0.19 6.55
C VAL A 107 -7.68 -1.60 6.79
N ARG A 108 -8.16 -2.60 6.05
CA ARG A 108 -7.53 -3.92 6.03
C ARG A 108 -6.41 -3.94 5.01
N LEU A 109 -5.41 -4.79 5.23
CA LEU A 109 -4.29 -4.95 4.28
C LEU A 109 -4.78 -5.29 2.86
N GLY A 110 -5.80 -6.15 2.74
CA GLY A 110 -6.43 -6.52 1.48
C GLY A 110 -7.24 -5.41 0.80
N ASP A 111 -7.59 -4.33 1.50
CA ASP A 111 -8.28 -3.17 0.90
C ASP A 111 -7.31 -2.28 0.10
N ILE A 112 -6.01 -2.38 0.38
CA ILE A 112 -4.96 -1.52 -0.17
C ILE A 112 -3.93 -2.25 -1.05
N GLY A 113 -4.19 -3.51 -1.37
CA GLY A 113 -3.36 -4.29 -2.27
C GLY A 113 -3.91 -5.68 -2.52
N GLU A 114 -3.47 -6.30 -3.61
CA GLU A 114 -3.75 -7.71 -3.85
C GLU A 114 -2.86 -8.56 -2.95
N VAL A 115 -3.47 -9.41 -2.13
CA VAL A 115 -2.76 -10.36 -1.28
C VAL A 115 -2.86 -11.75 -1.88
N PHE A 116 -1.74 -12.46 -1.97
CA PHE A 116 -1.71 -13.86 -2.41
C PHE A 116 -0.48 -14.60 -1.89
N THR A 117 -0.41 -15.91 -2.12
CA THR A 117 0.72 -16.76 -1.72
C THR A 117 1.58 -17.17 -2.92
N GLY A 118 2.84 -17.49 -2.64
CA GLY A 118 3.73 -18.11 -3.63
C GLY A 118 3.30 -19.53 -4.01
N THR A 119 3.83 -20.05 -5.12
CA THR A 119 3.51 -21.38 -5.65
C THR A 119 4.78 -22.14 -6.01
N THR A 120 4.90 -23.37 -5.52
CA THR A 120 6.08 -24.22 -5.66
C THR A 120 5.73 -25.26 -6.71
N PRO A 121 6.40 -25.24 -7.87
CA PRO A 121 6.19 -26.30 -8.85
C PRO A 121 6.64 -27.64 -8.26
N PRO A 122 6.13 -28.78 -8.76
CA PRO A 122 6.49 -30.10 -8.24
C PRO A 122 8.01 -30.27 -8.11
N THR A 123 8.48 -30.46 -6.87
CA THR A 123 9.91 -30.45 -6.52
C THR A 123 10.65 -31.68 -7.04
N ASN A 124 9.94 -32.78 -7.28
CA ASN A 124 10.46 -34.01 -7.85
C ASN A 124 10.72 -33.95 -9.37
N LYS A 125 10.28 -32.88 -10.03
CA LYS A 125 10.46 -32.66 -11.48
C LYS A 125 11.58 -31.65 -11.70
N ILE A 126 12.79 -32.15 -11.94
CA ILE A 126 14.00 -31.32 -12.06
C ILE A 126 13.90 -30.29 -13.18
N GLU A 127 13.12 -30.59 -14.24
CA GLU A 127 12.87 -29.69 -15.35
C GLU A 127 12.13 -28.41 -14.95
N ASN A 128 11.51 -28.35 -13.77
CA ASN A 128 10.89 -27.13 -13.25
C ASN A 128 11.92 -26.12 -12.72
N PHE A 129 13.14 -26.55 -12.41
CA PHE A 129 14.15 -25.71 -11.78
C PHE A 129 15.22 -25.31 -12.80
N GLY A 130 15.78 -24.12 -12.60
CA GLY A 130 16.72 -23.53 -13.55
C GLY A 130 17.12 -22.12 -13.14
N THR A 131 17.60 -21.32 -14.09
CA THR A 131 18.11 -19.96 -13.86
C THR A 131 17.27 -18.88 -14.56
N PHE A 132 16.10 -19.24 -15.08
CA PHE A 132 15.27 -18.31 -15.87
C PHE A 132 14.68 -17.19 -15.00
N ILE A 133 14.18 -17.52 -13.80
CA ILE A 133 13.62 -16.55 -12.86
C ILE A 133 13.91 -16.96 -11.41
N PRO A 134 14.25 -16.04 -10.49
CA PRO A 134 14.49 -16.38 -9.09
C PRO A 134 13.28 -17.04 -8.42
N PHE A 135 13.56 -18.02 -7.54
CA PHE A 135 12.57 -18.71 -6.72
C PHE A 135 12.94 -18.57 -5.25
N LEU A 136 12.28 -17.63 -4.57
CA LEU A 136 12.62 -17.23 -3.21
C LEU A 136 11.92 -18.10 -2.17
N GLY A 137 12.65 -18.51 -1.15
CA GLY A 137 12.13 -19.06 0.10
C GLY A 137 12.35 -18.10 1.29
N PRO A 138 11.83 -18.44 2.48
CA PRO A 138 11.95 -17.58 3.67
C PRO A 138 13.41 -17.32 4.08
N GLY A 139 14.30 -18.28 3.82
CA GLY A 139 15.73 -18.15 4.12
C GLY A 139 16.49 -17.23 3.15
N ASP A 140 15.87 -16.82 2.04
CA ASP A 140 16.47 -15.88 1.09
C ASP A 140 16.21 -14.42 1.47
N ILE A 141 15.43 -14.17 2.52
CA ILE A 141 15.13 -12.83 3.06
C ILE A 141 15.85 -12.72 4.41
N ASP A 142 16.71 -11.70 4.56
CA ASP A 142 17.39 -11.44 5.83
C ASP A 142 16.57 -10.55 6.80
N GLU A 143 17.09 -10.32 8.00
CA GLU A 143 16.40 -9.54 9.05
C GLU A 143 16.19 -8.06 8.68
N VAL A 144 16.98 -7.53 7.74
CA VAL A 144 16.90 -6.13 7.31
C VAL A 144 16.24 -5.97 5.94
N GLY A 145 15.71 -7.06 5.38
CA GLY A 145 14.96 -7.07 4.13
C GLY A 145 15.79 -7.17 2.85
N ASN A 146 17.07 -7.52 2.93
CA ASN A 146 17.83 -7.87 1.72
C ASN A 146 17.41 -9.25 1.20
N VAL A 147 17.55 -9.43 -0.11
CA VAL A 147 17.10 -10.63 -0.81
C VAL A 147 18.24 -11.32 -1.55
N ASN A 148 18.42 -12.61 -1.30
CA ASN A 148 19.30 -13.48 -2.08
C ASN A 148 18.58 -14.05 -3.30
N TYR A 149 18.72 -13.40 -4.45
CA TYR A 149 18.12 -13.86 -5.71
C TYR A 149 18.85 -15.02 -6.39
N THR A 150 20.00 -15.47 -5.87
CA THR A 150 20.88 -16.43 -6.54
C THR A 150 20.80 -17.85 -5.98
N ASN A 151 20.08 -18.07 -4.88
CA ASN A 151 20.01 -19.39 -4.23
C ASN A 151 19.30 -20.44 -5.09
N LYS A 152 18.09 -20.12 -5.57
CA LYS A 152 17.27 -21.02 -6.40
C LYS A 152 16.53 -20.24 -7.48
N GLY A 153 16.22 -20.94 -8.57
CA GLY A 153 15.42 -20.40 -9.66
C GLY A 153 14.54 -21.46 -10.31
N LEU A 154 13.56 -21.00 -11.07
CA LEU A 154 12.73 -21.83 -11.93
C LEU A 154 13.24 -21.76 -13.37
N SER A 155 12.97 -22.81 -14.13
CA SER A 155 13.00 -22.79 -15.59
C SER A 155 11.73 -22.14 -16.13
N GLU A 156 11.64 -21.92 -17.45
CA GLU A 156 10.39 -21.52 -18.10
C GLU A 156 9.25 -22.53 -17.87
N ILE A 157 9.57 -23.82 -17.80
CA ILE A 157 8.61 -24.90 -17.52
C ILE A 157 8.07 -24.76 -16.10
N GLY A 158 8.95 -24.49 -15.14
CA GLY A 158 8.58 -24.27 -13.74
C GLY A 158 7.74 -23.02 -13.56
N LEU A 159 8.10 -21.91 -14.23
CA LEU A 159 7.35 -20.65 -14.16
C LEU A 159 5.90 -20.82 -14.60
N ARG A 160 5.62 -21.64 -15.62
CA ARG A 160 4.23 -21.94 -16.05
C ARG A 160 3.37 -22.61 -14.97
N LYS A 161 3.97 -23.14 -13.91
CA LYS A 161 3.32 -23.79 -12.77
C LYS A 161 3.47 -22.97 -11.48
N ALA A 162 4.07 -21.80 -11.56
CA ALA A 162 4.28 -20.90 -10.45
C ALA A 162 3.61 -19.55 -10.71
N ARG A 163 3.55 -18.70 -9.69
CA ARG A 163 3.03 -17.34 -9.82
C ARG A 163 4.18 -16.37 -9.97
N LYS A 164 4.22 -15.66 -11.10
CA LYS A 164 5.16 -14.55 -11.32
C LYS A 164 4.75 -13.35 -10.49
N ILE A 165 5.73 -12.71 -9.85
CA ILE A 165 5.55 -11.56 -8.96
C ILE A 165 6.31 -10.38 -9.56
N GLN A 166 5.68 -9.21 -9.61
CA GLN A 166 6.26 -8.00 -10.18
C GLN A 166 7.08 -7.22 -9.14
N ALA A 167 8.09 -6.48 -9.62
CA ALA A 167 8.86 -5.55 -8.80
C ALA A 167 7.95 -4.59 -8.00
N ASN A 168 8.45 -4.09 -6.87
CA ASN A 168 7.74 -3.28 -5.87
C ASN A 168 6.61 -4.01 -5.13
N SER A 169 6.48 -5.33 -5.31
CA SER A 169 5.68 -6.16 -4.40
C SER A 169 6.42 -6.37 -3.08
N ILE A 170 5.66 -6.60 -2.01
CA ILE A 170 6.20 -6.87 -0.67
C ILE A 170 6.03 -8.35 -0.39
N LEU A 171 7.12 -9.04 -0.07
CA LEU A 171 7.09 -10.43 0.38
C LEU A 171 7.15 -10.44 1.90
N VAL A 172 6.32 -11.26 2.53
CA VAL A 172 6.25 -11.42 3.99
C VAL A 172 6.22 -12.90 4.32
N THR A 173 7.19 -13.36 5.10
CA THR A 173 7.20 -14.73 5.61
C THR A 173 6.12 -14.89 6.68
N CYS A 174 5.23 -15.86 6.50
CA CYS A 174 4.06 -16.06 7.36
C CYS A 174 4.02 -17.43 8.06
N ILE A 175 5.06 -18.26 7.90
CA ILE A 175 5.12 -19.62 8.47
C ILE A 175 6.48 -19.87 9.12
N GLY A 176 6.45 -20.41 10.34
CA GLY A 176 7.62 -20.89 11.08
C GLY A 176 8.38 -19.80 11.83
N GLY A 177 9.59 -20.13 12.30
CA GLY A 177 10.40 -19.23 13.14
C GLY A 177 10.89 -17.96 12.45
N LEU A 178 10.68 -17.82 11.14
CA LEU A 178 11.04 -16.65 10.34
C LEU A 178 9.84 -15.73 10.05
N ILE A 179 8.73 -15.92 10.77
CA ILE A 179 7.53 -15.10 10.61
C ILE A 179 7.85 -13.62 10.80
N GLY A 180 7.35 -12.76 9.92
CA GLY A 180 7.64 -11.33 9.96
C GLY A 180 8.73 -10.86 9.03
N LYS A 181 9.65 -11.74 8.59
CA LYS A 181 10.69 -11.37 7.63
C LYS A 181 10.08 -10.86 6.34
N SER A 182 10.46 -9.64 5.97
CA SER A 182 9.80 -8.92 4.89
C SER A 182 10.80 -8.18 4.01
N CYS A 183 10.54 -8.13 2.72
CA CYS A 183 11.33 -7.36 1.76
C CYS A 183 10.45 -6.72 0.69
N ILE A 184 11.00 -5.69 0.04
CA ILE A 184 10.50 -5.19 -1.25
C ILE A 184 11.36 -5.83 -2.33
N ILE A 185 10.73 -6.47 -3.32
CA ILE A 185 11.47 -7.01 -4.47
C ILE A 185 11.72 -5.94 -5.52
N ASP A 186 12.92 -5.94 -6.11
CA ASP A 186 13.39 -4.94 -7.09
C ASP A 186 13.26 -5.42 -8.55
N ARG A 187 12.84 -6.67 -8.75
CA ARG A 187 12.73 -7.35 -10.05
C ARG A 187 11.62 -8.38 -10.03
N GLU A 188 11.31 -8.94 -11.20
CA GLU A 188 10.39 -10.08 -11.27
C GLU A 188 10.98 -11.32 -10.60
N CYS A 189 10.18 -12.02 -9.80
CA CYS A 189 10.58 -13.26 -9.16
C CYS A 189 9.38 -14.20 -8.96
N THR A 190 9.64 -15.34 -8.33
CA THR A 190 8.65 -16.28 -7.80
C THR A 190 9.02 -16.62 -6.36
N CYS A 191 8.11 -17.18 -5.57
CA CYS A 191 8.42 -17.61 -4.22
C CYS A 191 7.62 -18.82 -3.76
N ASN A 192 8.02 -19.41 -2.62
CA ASN A 192 7.37 -20.56 -2.02
C ASN A 192 6.06 -20.20 -1.26
N GLN A 193 5.33 -21.23 -0.79
CA GLN A 193 3.99 -21.05 -0.16
C GLN A 193 4.06 -20.40 1.21
N GLN A 194 5.23 -20.40 1.85
CA GLN A 194 5.39 -19.82 3.20
C GLN A 194 5.43 -18.29 3.19
N ILE A 195 5.48 -17.70 2.00
CA ILE A 195 5.55 -16.26 1.79
C ILE A 195 4.20 -15.78 1.25
N ASN A 196 3.60 -14.82 1.95
CA ASN A 196 2.52 -14.00 1.44
C ASN A 196 3.12 -12.82 0.67
N ILE A 197 2.47 -12.43 -0.41
CA ILE A 197 2.80 -11.29 -1.24
C ILE A 197 1.71 -10.24 -1.02
N VAL A 198 2.12 -8.98 -0.92
CA VAL A 198 1.25 -7.82 -1.04
C VAL A 198 1.67 -7.02 -2.26
N MET A 199 0.80 -6.93 -3.25
CA MET A 199 0.97 -6.09 -4.42
C MET A 199 0.14 -4.80 -4.24
N PRO A 200 0.76 -3.65 -3.96
CA PRO A 200 0.03 -2.45 -3.56
C PRO A 200 -0.87 -1.87 -4.64
N CYS A 201 -2.02 -1.34 -4.23
CA CYS A 201 -2.95 -0.59 -5.07
C CYS A 201 -2.48 0.87 -5.26
N SER A 202 -3.05 1.60 -6.22
CA SER A 202 -2.72 3.03 -6.45
C SER A 202 -2.98 3.94 -5.23
N CYS A 203 -3.76 3.45 -4.26
CA CYS A 203 -4.07 4.09 -2.99
C CYS A 203 -2.94 4.04 -1.95
N ALA A 204 -1.98 3.12 -2.11
CA ALA A 204 -0.93 2.88 -1.14
C ALA A 204 0.43 2.77 -1.84
N ASN A 205 1.34 3.66 -1.48
CA ASN A 205 2.72 3.54 -1.94
C ASN A 205 3.38 2.29 -1.31
N PHE A 206 4.05 1.48 -2.13
CA PHE A 206 4.70 0.25 -1.70
C PHE A 206 5.71 0.45 -0.57
N LYS A 207 6.43 1.59 -0.53
CA LYS A 207 7.36 1.90 0.56
C LYS A 207 6.62 2.16 1.88
N ILE A 208 5.51 2.91 1.86
CA ILE A 208 4.69 3.11 3.06
C ILE A 208 4.20 1.79 3.59
N LEU A 209 3.66 0.95 2.69
CA LEU A 209 3.12 -0.33 3.10
C LEU A 209 4.21 -1.24 3.69
N TYR A 210 5.38 -1.26 3.08
CA TYR A 210 6.54 -1.96 3.62
C TYR A 210 6.93 -1.44 5.02
N PHE A 211 7.04 -0.12 5.20
CA PHE A 211 7.38 0.46 6.50
C PHE A 211 6.34 0.17 7.59
N ILE A 212 5.06 0.12 7.23
CA ILE A 212 4.02 -0.34 8.14
C ILE A 212 4.22 -1.81 8.49
N ILE A 213 4.45 -2.68 7.50
CA ILE A 213 4.63 -4.12 7.71
C ILE A 213 5.82 -4.43 8.61
N ILE A 214 6.95 -3.73 8.47
CA ILE A 214 8.13 -3.93 9.34
C ILE A 214 8.04 -3.18 10.68
N SER A 215 7.02 -2.35 10.89
CA SER A 215 6.84 -1.60 12.13
C SER A 215 6.61 -2.55 13.31
N GLN A 216 7.04 -2.12 14.51
CA GLN A 216 6.81 -2.88 15.74
C GLN A 216 5.32 -3.22 15.93
N TYR A 217 4.43 -2.29 15.60
CA TYR A 217 2.99 -2.49 15.67
C TYR A 217 2.55 -3.70 14.83
N PHE A 218 2.85 -3.70 13.53
CA PHE A 218 2.39 -4.73 12.63
C PHE A 218 3.05 -6.08 12.91
N GLN A 219 4.33 -6.07 13.29
CA GLN A 219 5.07 -7.26 13.68
C GLN A 219 4.51 -7.90 14.96
N THR A 220 4.12 -7.11 15.96
CA THR A 220 3.42 -7.62 17.15
C THR A 220 2.06 -8.20 16.79
N LEU A 221 1.28 -7.45 16.01
CA LEU A 221 -0.03 -7.90 15.54
C LEU A 221 0.04 -9.23 14.79
N MET A 222 1.05 -9.41 13.93
CA MET A 222 1.29 -10.68 13.24
C MET A 222 1.58 -11.81 14.22
N ARG A 223 2.49 -11.62 15.18
CA ARG A 223 2.82 -12.64 16.19
C ARG A 223 1.60 -13.05 17.01
N GLU A 224 0.83 -12.07 17.47
CA GLU A 224 -0.38 -12.30 18.29
C GLU A 224 -1.51 -12.96 17.51
N SER A 225 -1.60 -12.68 16.20
CA SER A 225 -2.60 -13.30 15.32
C SER A 225 -2.18 -14.70 14.86
N SER A 226 -0.91 -15.07 14.97
CA SER A 226 -0.42 -16.35 14.48
C SER A 226 -1.03 -17.53 15.23
N THR A 227 -1.24 -18.63 14.51
CA THR A 227 -1.81 -19.87 15.03
C THR A 227 -0.77 -20.99 14.99
N GLY A 228 -0.99 -22.07 15.76
CA GLY A 228 -0.08 -23.22 15.81
C GLY A 228 1.00 -23.07 16.88
N THR A 229 1.06 -24.05 17.79
CA THR A 229 1.93 -24.01 18.98
C THR A 229 3.39 -24.30 18.65
N ALA A 230 3.67 -25.29 17.79
CA ALA A 230 5.03 -25.69 17.42
C ALA A 230 5.57 -24.92 16.20
N THR A 231 4.69 -24.43 15.32
CA THR A 231 5.05 -23.71 14.11
C THR A 231 4.03 -22.59 13.90
N PRO A 232 4.37 -21.34 14.25
CA PRO A 232 3.49 -20.19 14.05
C PRO A 232 3.12 -20.01 12.58
N ILE A 233 1.83 -19.80 12.30
CA ILE A 233 1.27 -19.65 10.96
C ILE A 233 0.27 -18.51 10.95
N ILE A 234 0.42 -17.60 9.98
CA ILE A 234 -0.62 -16.66 9.55
C ILE A 234 -1.01 -17.05 8.13
N ASN A 235 -2.24 -17.56 7.95
CA ASN A 235 -2.73 -17.85 6.62
C ASN A 235 -3.05 -16.56 5.84
N LYS A 236 -3.19 -16.67 4.51
CA LYS A 236 -3.53 -15.55 3.62
C LYS A 236 -4.73 -14.73 4.10
N THR A 237 -5.82 -15.41 4.46
CA THR A 237 -7.08 -14.75 4.84
C THR A 237 -6.96 -13.98 6.15
N LEU A 238 -6.19 -14.49 7.11
CA LEU A 238 -5.91 -13.74 8.33
C LEU A 238 -5.01 -12.54 8.02
N PHE A 239 -3.96 -12.75 7.23
CA PHE A 239 -3.00 -11.72 6.86
C PHE A 239 -3.65 -10.54 6.11
N GLU A 240 -4.51 -10.82 5.13
CA GLU A 240 -5.21 -9.77 4.36
C GLU A 240 -6.21 -8.97 5.20
N ASN A 241 -6.65 -9.51 6.34
CA ASN A 241 -7.58 -8.86 7.24
C ASN A 241 -6.90 -8.08 8.37
N LEU A 242 -5.56 -8.09 8.44
CA LEU A 242 -4.84 -7.33 9.46
C LEU A 242 -5.07 -5.82 9.26
N PRO A 243 -5.39 -5.08 10.33
CA PRO A 243 -5.60 -3.64 10.27
C PRO A 243 -4.32 -2.86 9.97
N VAL A 244 -4.44 -1.84 9.12
CA VAL A 244 -3.36 -0.97 8.67
C VAL A 244 -3.81 0.50 8.77
N PRO A 245 -2.99 1.38 9.37
CA PRO A 245 -3.26 2.82 9.37
C PRO A 245 -2.74 3.43 8.07
N LEU A 246 -3.63 3.96 7.23
CA LEU A 246 -3.30 4.51 5.91
C LEU A 246 -3.36 6.05 5.92
N PRO A 247 -2.24 6.75 5.66
CA PRO A 247 -2.22 8.20 5.47
C PRO A 247 -2.79 8.60 4.10
N PRO A 248 -3.23 9.86 3.91
CA PRO A 248 -3.47 10.42 2.58
C PRO A 248 -2.22 10.37 1.70
N LEU A 249 -2.38 10.26 0.37
CA LEU A 249 -1.27 10.13 -0.59
C LEU A 249 -0.19 11.22 -0.45
N ALA A 250 -0.58 12.46 -0.17
CA ALA A 250 0.37 13.55 0.03
C ALA A 250 1.23 13.33 1.28
N GLU A 251 0.63 12.87 2.38
CA GLU A 251 1.35 12.52 3.60
C GLU A 251 2.21 11.26 3.41
N GLN A 252 1.73 10.26 2.66
CA GLN A 252 2.54 9.09 2.29
C GLN A 252 3.85 9.51 1.61
N ALA A 253 3.78 10.41 0.62
CA ALA A 253 4.97 10.91 -0.07
C ALA A 253 5.92 11.66 0.87
N TYR A 254 5.38 12.48 1.77
CA TYR A 254 6.17 13.21 2.77
C TYR A 254 6.88 12.29 3.77
N ILE A 255 6.16 11.29 4.29
CA ILE A 255 6.70 10.28 5.19
C ILE A 255 7.82 9.50 4.49
N ILE A 256 7.61 9.02 3.26
CA ILE A 256 8.64 8.31 2.49
C ILE A 256 9.89 9.16 2.33
N GLN A 257 9.75 10.42 1.91
CA GLN A 257 10.90 11.29 1.72
C GLN A 257 11.70 11.47 3.01
N THR A 258 10.99 11.56 4.14
CA THR A 258 11.61 11.71 5.46
C THR A 258 12.34 10.43 5.85
N LEU A 259 11.71 9.25 5.69
CA LEU A 259 12.32 7.96 5.98
C LEU A 259 13.54 7.69 5.10
N ASP A 260 13.44 7.93 3.79
CA ASP A 260 14.55 7.77 2.85
C ASP A 260 15.76 8.63 3.28
N LYS A 261 15.53 9.88 3.70
CA LYS A 261 16.59 10.76 4.24
C LYS A 261 17.22 10.18 5.51
N LEU A 262 16.41 9.71 6.45
CA LEU A 262 16.90 9.14 7.71
C LEU A 262 17.70 7.86 7.50
N PHE A 263 17.25 6.95 6.63
CA PHE A 263 17.98 5.73 6.31
C PHE A 263 19.29 6.02 5.56
N ALA A 264 19.30 7.01 4.66
CA ALA A 264 20.52 7.45 4.00
C ALA A 264 21.56 7.99 5.00
N LEU A 265 21.12 8.83 5.94
CA LEU A 265 21.98 9.35 7.02
C LEU A 265 22.50 8.22 7.91
N ALA A 266 21.63 7.30 8.35
CA ALA A 266 22.01 6.17 9.19
C ALA A 266 23.04 5.25 8.52
N LYS A 267 22.93 5.04 7.20
CA LYS A 267 23.93 4.27 6.44
C LYS A 267 25.30 4.96 6.42
N GLY A 268 25.33 6.29 6.36
CA GLY A 268 26.56 7.08 6.42
C GLY A 268 27.19 7.17 7.83
N LEU A 269 26.47 6.76 8.87
CA LEU A 269 26.93 6.77 10.27
C LEU A 269 27.55 5.43 10.72
N ARG A 270 27.71 4.45 9.82
CA ARG A 270 28.47 3.24 10.13
C ARG A 270 29.94 3.64 10.32
N VAL A 271 30.35 3.76 11.59
CA VAL A 271 31.76 3.79 11.99
C VAL A 271 32.31 2.40 11.71
N GLU A 272 33.37 2.34 10.90
CA GLU A 272 34.12 1.11 10.58
C GLU A 272 34.66 0.41 11.82
#